data_AF-A0A963FA79-F1
#
_entry.id   AF-A0A963FA79-F1
#
_cell.length_a   1.000
_cell.length_b   1.000
_cell.length_c   1.000
_cell.angle_alpha   90.00
_cell.angle_beta   90.00
_cell.angle_gamma   90.00
#
_symmetry.space_group_name_H-M   'P 1'
#
loop_
_entity.id
_entity.type
_entity.pdbx_description
1 polymer ?
#
loop_
_entity_poly.entity_id
_entity_poly.type
_entity_poly.pdbx_seq_one_letter_code
_entity_poly.pdbx_strand_id
1 'polypeptide(L)'
;MFDIGFWELVVIGVVALVVIGPDRLPRVARKAGMWVGKMRGFVSSVKADIDRELRAEELKRVLDQQNQLAKSALEDIEDITAQTRESVGSAQKSAAAALNAAQDAATDDEKKQRSGS
;
A
#
# COMPACT_ATOMS: atom_id res chain seq x y z
N MET A 1 -7.03 1.26 -25.57
CA MET A 1 -8.25 1.35 -26.41
C MET A 1 -8.75 2.79 -26.47
N PHE A 2 -7.89 3.67 -26.98
CA PHE A 2 -8.22 5.04 -27.39
C PHE A 2 -7.56 5.25 -28.74
N ASP A 3 -7.90 4.35 -29.67
CA ASP A 3 -7.49 4.42 -31.06
C ASP A 3 -8.40 5.44 -31.77
N ILE A 4 -8.39 6.68 -31.27
CA ILE A 4 -9.01 7.81 -31.95
C ILE A 4 -7.95 8.32 -32.91
N GLY A 5 -7.96 7.79 -34.12
CA GLY A 5 -7.15 8.28 -35.20
C GLY A 5 -7.59 9.67 -35.65
N PHE A 6 -6.78 10.25 -36.53
CA PHE A 6 -7.10 11.54 -37.14
C PHE A 6 -8.46 11.51 -37.85
N TRP A 7 -8.79 10.40 -38.51
CA TRP A 7 -10.05 10.25 -39.21
C TRP A 7 -11.26 10.28 -38.27
N GLU A 8 -11.18 9.64 -37.11
CA GLU A 8 -12.23 9.66 -36.10
C GLU A 8 -12.46 11.07 -35.55
N LEU A 9 -11.40 11.84 -35.29
CA LEU A 9 -11.54 13.24 -34.87
C LEU A 9 -12.22 14.10 -35.95
N VAL A 10 -11.87 13.89 -37.22
CA VAL A 10 -12.52 14.60 -38.34
C VAL A 10 -14.01 14.23 -38.41
N VAL A 11 -14.35 12.94 -38.30
CA VAL A 11 -15.75 12.48 -38.30
C VAL A 11 -16.53 13.11 -37.15
N ILE A 12 -15.99 13.08 -35.92
CA ILE A 12 -16.61 13.73 -34.75
C ILE A 12 -16.76 15.24 -35.00
N GLY A 13 -15.75 15.88 -35.59
CA GLY A 13 -15.82 17.30 -35.98
C GLY A 13 -16.95 17.58 -36.95
N VAL A 14 -17.11 16.76 -38.00
CA VAL A 14 -18.20 16.88 -38.97
C VAL A 14 -19.56 16.67 -38.30
N VAL A 15 -19.71 15.63 -37.48
CA VAL A 15 -20.96 15.38 -36.74
C VAL A 15 -21.29 16.55 -35.82
N ALA A 16 -20.31 17.06 -35.09
CA ALA A 16 -20.48 18.22 -34.23
C ALA A 16 -20.90 19.46 -35.05
N LEU A 17 -20.32 19.66 -36.24
CA LEU A 17 -20.67 20.75 -37.14
C LEU A 17 -22.12 20.64 -37.61
N VAL A 18 -22.61 19.43 -37.91
CA VAL A 18 -23.99 19.20 -38.34
C VAL A 18 -24.98 19.41 -37.19
N VAL A 19 -24.70 18.82 -36.03
CA VAL A 19 -25.63 18.82 -34.89
C VAL A 19 -25.72 20.20 -34.23
N ILE A 20 -24.58 20.84 -33.98
CA ILE A 20 -24.51 22.12 -33.27
C ILE A 20 -24.53 23.29 -34.26
N GLY A 21 -24.03 23.09 -35.48
CA GLY A 21 -23.89 24.11 -36.51
C GLY A 21 -22.46 24.70 -36.55
N PRO A 22 -21.90 24.97 -37.74
CA PRO A 22 -20.56 25.53 -37.91
C PRO A 22 -20.38 26.90 -37.26
N ASP A 23 -21.41 27.74 -37.27
CA ASP A 23 -21.33 29.07 -36.68
C ASP A 23 -21.41 29.08 -35.15
N ARG A 24 -21.91 27.98 -34.56
CA ARG A 24 -22.20 27.87 -33.12
C ARG A 24 -21.14 27.09 -32.37
N LEU A 25 -20.52 26.08 -32.99
CA LEU A 25 -19.38 25.36 -32.42
C LEU A 25 -18.26 26.26 -31.85
N PRO A 26 -17.73 27.26 -32.60
CA PRO A 26 -16.66 28.10 -32.08
C PRO A 26 -17.11 28.94 -30.87
N ARG A 27 -18.40 29.29 -30.81
CA ARG A 27 -18.97 30.02 -29.66
C ARG A 27 -19.06 29.12 -28.42
N VAL A 28 -19.45 27.86 -28.59
CA VAL A 28 -19.52 26.87 -27.50
C VAL A 28 -18.12 26.51 -27.00
N ALA A 29 -17.17 26.23 -27.90
CA ALA A 29 -15.79 25.95 -27.53
C ALA A 29 -15.16 27.10 -26.73
N ARG A 30 -15.39 28.36 -27.14
CA ARG A 30 -14.94 29.54 -26.39
C ARG A 30 -15.57 29.62 -25.01
N LYS A 31 -16.88 29.36 -24.88
CA LYS A 31 -17.57 29.36 -23.58
C LYS A 31 -17.04 28.27 -22.66
N ALA A 32 -16.93 27.04 -23.16
CA ALA A 32 -16.38 25.91 -22.41
C ALA A 32 -14.94 26.19 -21.96
N GLY A 33 -14.10 26.70 -22.87
CA GLY A 33 -12.71 27.09 -22.56
C GLY A 33 -12.62 28.17 -21.48
N MET A 34 -13.48 29.19 -21.53
CA MET A 34 -13.54 30.22 -20.48
C MET A 34 -13.95 29.65 -19.12
N TRP A 35 -14.89 28.71 -19.08
CA TRP A 35 -15.33 28.07 -17.83
C TRP A 35 -14.23 27.21 -17.22
N VAL A 36 -13.58 26.39 -18.03
CA VAL A 36 -12.44 25.58 -17.60
C VAL A 36 -11.29 26.48 -17.12
N GLY A 37 -11.01 27.57 -17.84
CA GLY A 37 -10.01 28.55 -17.45
C GLY A 37 -10.30 29.19 -16.09
N LYS A 38 -11.57 29.60 -15.86
CA LYS A 38 -12.01 30.16 -14.57
C LYS A 38 -11.90 29.15 -13.43
N MET A 39 -12.32 27.91 -13.66
CA MET A 39 -12.21 26.85 -12.66
C MET A 39 -10.74 26.60 -12.27
N ARG A 40 -9.85 26.55 -13.25
CA ARG A 40 -8.41 26.42 -13.01
C ARG A 40 -7.84 27.60 -12.22
N GLY A 41 -8.30 28.81 -12.50
CA GLY A 41 -7.96 30.01 -11.72
C GLY A 41 -8.44 29.94 -10.27
N PHE A 42 -9.68 29.52 -10.04
CA PHE A 42 -10.26 29.37 -8.70
C PHE A 42 -9.54 28.31 -7.86
N VAL A 43 -9.24 27.14 -8.44
CA VAL A 43 -8.43 26.12 -7.75
C VAL A 43 -7.05 26.67 -7.38
N SER A 44 -6.44 27.47 -8.25
CA SER A 44 -5.16 28.09 -7.96
C SER A 44 -5.23 29.13 -6.84
N SER A 45 -6.30 29.92 -6.75
CA SER A 45 -6.47 30.91 -5.67
C SER A 45 -6.78 30.24 -4.35
N VAL A 46 -7.68 29.25 -4.33
CA VAL A 46 -7.98 28.47 -3.13
C VAL A 46 -6.73 27.76 -2.60
N LYS A 47 -5.91 27.18 -3.49
CA LYS A 47 -4.61 26.61 -3.08
C LYS A 47 -3.70 27.66 -2.45
N ALA A 48 -3.62 28.86 -3.04
CA ALA A 48 -2.79 29.94 -2.52
C ALA A 48 -3.30 30.50 -1.19
N ASP A 49 -4.61 30.53 -0.96
CA ASP A 49 -5.23 30.95 0.31
C ASP A 49 -5.03 29.87 1.39
N ILE A 50 -5.19 28.59 1.03
CA ILE A 50 -4.87 27.44 1.88
C ILE A 50 -3.39 27.47 2.29
N ASP A 51 -2.47 27.72 1.35
CA ASP A 51 -1.02 27.81 1.64
C ASP A 51 -0.68 29.03 2.53
N ARG A 52 -1.54 30.06 2.56
CA ARG A 52 -1.36 31.27 3.40
C ARG A 52 -1.95 31.12 4.81
N GLU A 53 -3.03 30.35 4.98
CA GLU A 53 -3.70 30.14 6.27
C GLU A 53 -3.30 28.83 6.98
N LEU A 54 -3.02 27.76 6.24
CA LEU A 54 -2.47 26.52 6.79
C LEU A 54 -0.95 26.65 6.90
N ARG A 55 -0.46 27.00 8.10
CA ARG A 55 0.94 26.75 8.44
C ARG A 55 1.27 25.30 8.11
N ALA A 56 2.40 25.06 7.46
CA ALA A 56 2.90 23.76 7.02
C ALA A 56 2.97 22.66 8.11
N GLU A 57 2.66 23.01 9.36
CA GLU A 57 2.66 22.16 10.55
C GLU A 57 1.56 21.09 10.55
N GLU A 58 0.36 21.37 10.00
CA GLU A 58 -0.74 20.39 10.05
C GLU A 58 -0.65 19.35 8.94
N LEU A 59 -0.27 19.78 7.73
CA LEU A 59 0.05 18.86 6.64
C LEU A 59 1.30 18.02 6.99
N LYS A 60 2.31 18.62 7.63
CA LYS A 60 3.50 17.90 8.14
C LYS A 60 3.14 16.87 9.22
N ARG A 61 2.22 17.18 10.15
CA ARG A 61 1.76 16.22 11.17
C ARG A 61 1.11 14.97 10.57
N VAL A 62 0.31 15.12 9.51
CA VAL A 62 -0.32 13.97 8.82
C VAL A 62 0.72 13.09 8.12
N LEU A 63 1.77 13.68 7.55
CA LEU A 63 2.89 12.92 6.98
C LEU A 63 3.77 12.26 8.06
N ASP A 64 4.03 12.95 9.18
CA ASP A 64 4.84 12.43 10.28
C ASP A 64 4.14 11.27 11.02
N GLN A 65 2.80 11.33 11.20
CA GLN A 65 2.02 10.22 11.76
C GLN A 65 2.10 8.95 10.90
N GLN A 66 2.02 9.08 9.58
CA GLN A 66 2.15 7.92 8.68
C GLN A 66 3.55 7.29 8.76
N ASN A 67 4.60 8.10 8.88
CA ASN A 67 5.97 7.60 9.03
C ASN A 67 6.22 6.92 10.38
N GLN A 68 5.59 7.39 11.47
CA GLN A 68 5.71 6.75 12.79
C GLN A 68 5.03 5.38 12.82
N LEU A 69 3.83 5.27 12.24
CA LEU A 69 3.12 3.99 12.12
C LEU A 69 3.93 2.96 11.31
N ALA A 70 4.59 3.40 10.23
CA ALA A 70 5.46 2.54 9.45
C ALA A 70 6.68 2.03 10.24
N LYS A 71 7.25 2.85 11.16
CA LYS A 71 8.41 2.45 11.98
C LYS A 71 8.02 1.46 13.08
N SER A 72 6.93 1.70 13.81
CA SER A 72 6.48 0.80 14.86
C SER A 72 6.11 -0.59 14.32
N ALA A 73 5.51 -0.64 13.12
CA ALA A 73 5.23 -1.91 12.46
C ALA A 73 6.50 -2.71 12.11
N LEU A 74 7.63 -2.04 11.85
CA LEU A 74 8.90 -2.72 11.58
C LEU A 74 9.54 -3.24 12.87
N GLU A 75 9.45 -2.50 13.99
CA GLU A 75 9.94 -2.92 15.31
C GLU A 75 9.18 -4.14 15.83
N ASP A 76 7.85 -4.14 15.73
CA ASP A 76 7.00 -5.28 16.14
C ASP A 76 7.36 -6.56 15.35
N ILE A 77 7.70 -6.43 14.07
CA ILE A 77 8.13 -7.56 13.24
C ILE A 77 9.47 -8.13 13.71
N GLU A 78 10.40 -7.29 14.15
CA GLU A 78 11.72 -7.72 14.62
C GLU A 78 11.61 -8.50 15.95
N ASP A 79 10.80 -8.01 16.89
CA ASP A 79 10.55 -8.67 18.17
C ASP A 79 9.83 -10.02 18.02
N ILE A 80 8.82 -10.09 17.14
CA ILE A 80 8.14 -11.35 16.80
C ILE A 80 9.12 -12.35 16.21
N THR A 81 10.04 -11.89 15.37
CA THR A 81 11.05 -12.76 14.75
C THR A 81 12.05 -13.28 15.78
N ALA A 82 12.48 -12.44 16.73
CA ALA A 82 13.37 -12.84 17.81
C ALA A 82 12.73 -13.88 18.74
N GLN A 83 11.49 -13.65 19.18
CA GLN A 83 10.77 -14.57 20.06
C GLN A 83 10.46 -15.91 19.37
N THR A 84 10.17 -15.87 18.07
CA THR A 84 9.99 -17.09 17.26
C THR A 84 11.28 -17.90 17.21
N ARG A 85 12.43 -17.26 17.01
CA ARG A 85 13.73 -17.95 16.96
C ARG A 85 14.09 -18.63 18.28
N GLU A 86 13.79 -17.99 19.41
CA GLU A 86 14.01 -18.57 20.74
C GLU A 86 13.06 -19.74 21.04
N SER A 87 11.79 -19.59 20.67
CA SER A 87 10.78 -20.65 20.83
C SER A 87 11.11 -21.88 19.98
N VAL A 88 11.55 -21.67 18.74
CA VAL A 88 11.98 -22.77 17.85
C VAL A 88 13.26 -23.43 18.38
N GLY A 89 14.23 -22.64 18.87
CA GLY A 89 15.48 -23.15 19.41
C GLY A 89 15.29 -23.99 20.69
N SER A 90 14.37 -23.58 21.56
CA SER A 90 14.02 -24.33 22.78
C SER A 90 13.23 -25.60 22.47
N ALA A 91 12.29 -25.56 21.52
CA ALA A 91 11.58 -26.73 21.03
C ALA A 91 12.52 -27.75 20.37
N GLN A 92 13.53 -27.28 19.63
CA GLN A 92 14.52 -28.16 19.01
C GLN A 92 15.43 -28.82 20.06
N LYS A 93 15.83 -28.10 21.10
CA LYS A 93 16.60 -28.67 22.22
C LYS A 93 15.81 -29.69 23.02
N SER A 94 14.53 -29.43 23.29
CA SER A 94 13.68 -30.38 24.02
C SER A 94 13.39 -31.63 23.19
N ALA A 95 13.18 -31.49 21.87
CA ALA A 95 13.06 -32.62 20.96
C ALA A 95 14.36 -33.44 20.90
N ALA A 96 15.52 -32.79 20.81
CA ALA A 96 16.81 -33.46 20.83
C ALA A 96 17.07 -34.19 22.17
N ALA A 97 16.69 -33.59 23.30
CA ALA A 97 16.80 -34.22 24.61
C ALA A 97 15.88 -35.45 24.73
N ALA A 98 14.65 -35.36 24.22
CA ALA A 98 13.71 -36.48 24.22
C ALA A 98 14.18 -37.64 23.32
N LEU A 99 14.80 -37.32 22.17
CA LEU A 99 15.40 -38.32 21.27
C LEU A 99 16.58 -39.05 21.93
N ASN A 100 17.45 -38.35 22.66
CA ASN A 100 18.55 -38.97 23.39
C ASN A 100 18.04 -39.83 24.57
N ALA A 101 17.05 -39.34 25.32
CA ALA A 101 16.46 -40.11 26.41
C ALA A 101 15.74 -41.38 25.92
N ALA A 102 15.12 -41.33 24.74
CA ALA A 102 14.54 -42.51 24.10
C ALA A 102 15.60 -43.51 23.62
N GLN A 103 16.79 -43.03 23.23
CA GLN A 103 17.94 -43.90 22.90
C GLN A 103 18.51 -44.57 24.15
N ASP A 104 18.61 -43.87 25.28
CA ASP A 104 19.12 -44.44 26.52
C ASP A 104 18.16 -45.48 27.13
N ALA A 105 16.84 -45.24 27.05
CA ALA A 105 15.83 -46.20 27.51
C ALA A 105 15.82 -47.52 26.70
N ALA A 106 16.17 -47.47 25.41
CA ALA A 106 16.34 -48.68 24.59
C ALA A 106 17.58 -49.51 24.98
N THR A 107 18.52 -48.93 25.73
CA THR A 107 19.72 -49.63 26.22
C THR A 107 19.58 -50.18 27.65
N ASP A 108 18.59 -49.71 28.43
CA ASP A 108 18.45 -50.04 29.87
C ASP A 108 17.41 -51.15 30.17
N ASP A 109 16.58 -51.54 29.18
CA ASP A 109 15.69 -52.72 29.29
C ASP A 109 16.49 -54.04 29.43
N GLU A 110 17.78 -54.05 29.06
CA GLU A 110 18.67 -55.20 29.20
C GLU A 110 19.11 -55.47 30.65
N LYS A 111 19.09 -54.44 31.52
CA LYS A 111 19.70 -54.54 32.86
C LYS A 111 18.71 -54.85 33.98
N LYS A 112 17.42 -54.60 33.78
CA LYS A 112 16.40 -54.70 34.84
C LYS A 112 15.64 -56.03 34.92
N GLN A 113 15.81 -56.94 33.95
CA GLN A 113 15.27 -58.31 34.03
C GLN A 113 16.16 -59.30 34.81
N ARG A 114 17.44 -58.99 35.03
CA ARG A 114 18.40 -59.94 35.67
C ARG A 114 18.61 -59.75 37.18
N SER A 115 17.93 -58.80 37.81
CA SER A 115 18.05 -58.56 39.26
C SER A 115 16.66 -58.45 39.88
N GLY A 116 15.95 -59.57 40.04
CA GLY A 116 14.63 -59.56 40.68
C GLY A 116 13.75 -60.79 40.52
N SER A 117 14.28 -62.02 40.56
CA SER A 117 13.80 -63.12 41.43
C SER A 117 14.61 -64.39 41.22
#